data_AF-A0A9D8Q1D6-F1
#
_entry.id   AF-A0A9D8Q1D6-F1
#
_cell.length_a   1.000
_cell.length_b   1.000
_cell.length_c   1.000
_cell.angle_alpha   90.00
_cell.angle_beta   90.00
_cell.angle_gamma   90.00
#
_symmetry.space_group_name_H-M   'P 1'
#
loop_
_entity.id
_entity.type
_entity.pdbx_description
1 polymer ?
#
loop_
_entity_poly.entity_id
_entity_poly.type
_entity_poly.pdbx_seq_one_letter_code
_entity_poly.pdbx_strand_id
1 'polypeptide(L)' 'MTQSTRKLLGTVLILLSLVVWSVLGTWIYMSFLAAAAWWLLIGFFAVMGMGWFFPAAWIIRWMARPDA' A
#
# COMPACT_ATOMS: atom_id res chain seq x y z
N MET A 1 -24.07 6.13 0.65
CA MET A 1 -23.52 5.08 -0.23
C MET A 1 -23.84 3.75 0.41
N THR A 2 -24.41 2.81 -0.33
CA THR A 2 -24.65 1.46 0.21
C THR A 2 -23.32 0.73 0.42
N GLN A 3 -23.33 -0.27 1.31
CA GLN A 3 -22.19 -1.08 1.65
C GLN A 3 -21.63 -1.81 0.41
N SER A 4 -22.49 -2.22 -0.52
CA SER A 4 -22.08 -2.85 -1.78
C SER A 4 -21.27 -1.90 -2.66
N THR A 5 -21.70 -0.64 -2.82
CA THR A 5 -20.94 0.38 -3.56
C THR A 5 -19.60 0.68 -2.90
N ARG A 6 -19.55 0.75 -1.56
CA ARG A 6 -18.30 0.94 -0.82
C ARG A 6 -17.32 -0.22 -1.00
N LYS A 7 -17.80 -1.47 -1.08
CA LYS A 7 -16.96 -2.64 -1.38
C LYS A 7 -16.37 -2.56 -2.78
N LEU A 8 -17.17 -2.23 -3.80
CA LEU A 8 -16.69 -2.09 -5.18
C LEU A 8 -15.60 -1.02 -5.30
N LEU A 9 -15.86 0.18 -4.77
CA LEU A 9 -14.87 1.26 -4.76
C LEU A 9 -13.67 0.91 -3.90
N GLY A 10 -13.87 0.26 -2.76
CA GLY A 10 -12.81 -0.21 -1.88
C GLY A 10 -11.84 -1.15 -2.60
N THR A 11 -12.33 -2.09 -3.42
CA THR A 11 -11.48 -2.97 -4.22
C THR A 11 -10.61 -2.17 -5.20
N VAL A 12 -11.20 -1.23 -5.94
CA VAL A 12 -10.45 -0.37 -6.88
C VAL A 12 -9.40 0.47 -6.14
N LEU A 13 -9.77 1.06 -5.00
CA LEU A 13 -8.85 1.84 -4.18
C LEU A 13 -7.70 1.00 -3.61
N ILE A 14 -7.95 -0.25 -3.21
CA ILE A 14 -6.88 -1.16 -2.77
C ILE A 14 -5.90 -1.41 -3.91
N LEU A 15 -6.39 -1.75 -5.10
CA LEU A 15 -5.52 -1.98 -6.26
C LEU A 15 -4.70 -0.74 -6.62
N LEU A 16 -5.33 0.43 -6.67
CA LEU A 16 -4.63 1.70 -6.88
C LEU A 16 -3.58 1.97 -5.81
N SER A 17 -3.91 1.70 -4.54
CA SER A 17 -2.96 1.87 -3.43
C SER A 17 -1.73 0.98 -3.59
N LEU A 18 -1.90 -0.27 -4.05
CA LEU A 18 -0.81 -1.20 -4.31
C LEU A 18 0.08 -0.71 -5.47
N VAL A 19 -0.52 -0.20 -6.54
CA VAL A 19 0.23 0.36 -7.68
C VAL A 19 1.05 1.56 -7.23
N VAL A 20 0.42 2.52 -6.55
CA VAL A 20 1.10 3.71 -6.02
C VAL A 20 2.23 3.32 -5.07
N TRP A 21 1.97 2.39 -4.14
CA TRP A 21 2.98 1.94 -3.19
C TRP A 21 4.17 1.25 -3.86
N SER A 22 3.91 0.39 -4.84
CA SER A 22 4.95 -0.31 -5.60
C SER A 22 5.81 0.67 -6.38
N VAL A 23 5.18 1.61 -7.09
CA VAL A 23 5.88 2.66 -7.85
C VAL A 23 6.72 3.53 -6.92
N LEU A 24 6.19 3.96 -5.78
CA LEU A 24 6.92 4.74 -4.78
C LEU A 24 8.13 3.97 -4.25
N GLY A 25 7.97 2.68 -3.90
CA GLY A 25 9.07 1.85 -3.43
C GLY A 25 10.18 1.70 -4.44
N THR A 26 9.84 1.41 -5.70
CA THR A 26 10.82 1.33 -6.78
C THR A 26 11.49 2.68 -7.03
N TRP A 27 10.73 3.77 -7.05
CA TRP A 27 11.28 5.11 -7.27
C TRP A 27 12.25 5.51 -6.17
N ILE A 28 11.93 5.27 -4.89
CA ILE A 28 12.82 5.54 -3.74
C ILE A 28 14.09 4.68 -3.85
N TYR A 29 13.95 3.39 -4.15
CA TYR A 29 15.09 2.49 -4.32
C TYR A 29 16.05 2.98 -5.40
N MET A 30 15.52 3.25 -6.60
CA MET A 30 16.33 3.66 -7.74
C MET A 30 16.98 5.03 -7.52
N SER A 31 16.29 5.95 -6.84
CA SER A 31 16.78 7.32 -6.65
C SER A 31 17.83 7.44 -5.54
N PHE A 32 17.75 6.63 -4.49
CA PHE A 32 18.54 6.85 -3.27
C PHE A 32 19.33 5.63 -2.80
N LEU A 33 18.86 4.41 -3.06
CA LEU A 33 19.38 3.19 -2.43
C LEU A 33 20.05 2.21 -3.41
N ALA A 34 20.09 2.50 -4.72
CA ALA A 34 20.62 1.59 -5.73
C ALA A 34 22.08 1.16 -5.47
N ALA A 35 22.90 2.01 -4.86
CA ALA A 35 24.29 1.74 -4.49
C ALA A 35 24.51 1.60 -2.97
N ALA A 36 23.44 1.46 -2.19
CA ALA A 36 23.52 1.33 -0.73
C ALA A 36 24.10 -0.04 -0.31
N ALA A 37 24.64 -0.10 0.90
CA ALA A 37 25.13 -1.36 1.46
C ALA A 37 23.98 -2.39 1.62
N TRP A 38 24.29 -3.66 1.41
CA TRP A 38 23.29 -4.75 1.39
C TRP A 38 22.40 -4.84 2.65
N TRP A 39 22.95 -4.54 3.83
CA TRP A 39 22.20 -4.58 5.09
C TRP A 39 21.15 -3.46 5.20
N LEU A 40 21.40 -2.29 4.59
CA LEU A 40 20.40 -1.23 4.49
C LEU A 40 19.25 -1.64 3.57
N LEU A 41 19.58 -2.34 2.48
CA LEU A 41 18.57 -2.86 1.55
C LEU A 41 17.63 -3.85 2.25
N ILE A 42 18.14 -4.71 3.13
CA ILE A 42 17.29 -5.62 3.93
C ILE A 42 16.26 -4.81 4.73
N GLY A 43 16.70 -3.80 5.48
CA GLY A 43 15.80 -2.95 6.26
C GLY A 43 14.78 -2.22 5.38
N PHE A 44 15.24 -1.64 4.27
CA PHE A 44 14.38 -0.96 3.31
C PHE A 44 13.31 -1.89 2.73
N PHE A 45 13.68 -3.05 2.21
CA PHE A 45 12.73 -4.00 1.61
C PHE A 45 11.80 -4.61 2.65
N ALA A 46 12.25 -4.83 3.88
CA ALA A 46 11.38 -5.28 4.97
C ALA A 46 10.30 -4.22 5.28
N VAL A 47 10.71 -2.95 5.45
CA VAL A 47 9.77 -1.85 5.75
C VAL A 47 8.84 -1.58 4.58
N MET A 48 9.36 -1.45 3.35
CA MET A 48 8.53 -1.22 2.17
C MET A 48 7.62 -2.40 1.84
N GLY A 49 8.09 -3.63 2.05
CA GLY A 49 7.32 -4.85 1.87
C GLY A 49 6.20 -5.04 2.90
N MET A 50 6.32 -4.43 4.09
CA MET A 50 5.24 -4.43 5.10
C MET A 50 4.36 -3.17 5.02
N GLY A 51 4.90 -2.04 4.57
CA GLY A 51 4.24 -0.74 4.68
C GLY A 51 2.96 -0.58 3.84
N TRP A 52 2.79 -1.35 2.76
CA TRP A 52 1.55 -1.34 1.96
C TRP A 52 0.32 -1.77 2.75
N PHE A 53 0.52 -2.51 3.85
CA PHE A 53 -0.56 -2.93 4.75
C PHE A 53 -1.35 -1.74 5.29
N PHE A 54 -0.69 -0.64 5.65
CA PHE A 54 -1.35 0.51 6.29
C PHE A 54 -2.44 1.16 5.43
N PRO A 55 -2.17 1.57 4.17
CA PRO A 55 -3.22 2.12 3.32
C PRO A 55 -4.32 1.10 3.02
N ALA A 56 -3.96 -0.17 2.75
CA ALA A 56 -4.93 -1.22 2.49
C ALA A 56 -5.86 -1.46 3.70
N ALA A 57 -5.32 -1.54 4.92
CA ALA A 57 -6.08 -1.72 6.15
C ALA A 57 -7.06 -0.57 6.40
N TRP A 58 -6.66 0.66 6.10
CA TRP A 58 -7.54 1.82 6.26
C TRP A 58 -8.73 1.78 5.28
N ILE A 59 -8.49 1.42 4.02
CA ILE A 59 -9.54 1.24 3.00
C ILE A 59 -10.46 0.08 3.38
N ILE A 60 -9.90 -1.05 3.83
CA ILE A 60 -10.67 -2.21 4.31
C ILE A 60 -11.57 -1.83 5.49
N ARG A 61 -11.04 -1.09 6.46
CA ARG A 61 -11.84 -0.64 7.61
C ARG A 61 -13.01 0.25 7.15
N TRP A 62 -12.79 1.11 6.17
CA TRP A 62 -13.85 1.91 5.57
C TRP A 62 -14.86 1.06 4.80
N MET A 63 -14.45 0.03 4.06
CA MET A 63 -15.35 -0.83 3.28
C MET A 63 -16.17 -1.78 4.17
N ALA A 64 -15.66 -2.14 5.34
CA ALA A 64 -16.30 -3.08 6.27
C ALA A 64 -17.39 -2.46 7.15
N ARG A 65 -17.42 -1.13 7.31
CA ARG A 65 -18.40 -0.42 8.14
C ARG A 65 -19.86 -0.82 7.76
N PRO A 66 -20.69 -1.30 8.68
CA PRO A 66 -22.10 -1.58 8.38
C PRO A 66 -22.85 -0.29 8.01
N ASP A 67 -23.83 -0.40 7.13
CA ASP A 67 -24.85 0.65 7.03
C ASP A 67 -25.86 0.39 8.15
N ALA A 68 -26.29 1.46 8.84
CA ALA A 68 -27.25 1.36 9.94
C ALA A 68 -28.63 0.90 9.46
#